data_AF-A0A661HX48-F1
#
_entry.id   AF-A0A661HX48-F1
#
_cell.length_a   1.000
_cell.length_b   1.000
_cell.length_c   1.000
_cell.angle_alpha   90.00
_cell.angle_beta   90.00
_cell.angle_gamma   90.00
#
_symmetry.space_group_name_H-M   'P 1'
#
loop_
_entity.id
_entity.type
_entity.pdbx_description
1 polymer ?
#
loop_
_entity_poly.entity_id
_entity_poly.type
_entity_poly.pdbx_seq_one_letter_code
_entity_poly.pdbx_strand_id
1 'polypeptide(L)'
;MSSLQRYPAHKGFSLIELLIVILIISMVYFLGFEGIELGKKKVKALTPLNLKSTIVSSEFFGDKATLLCINKCRTCFLRSDISSGFEEYSSPIDLSDIKAYTLDKEDALIPIEYERYQDKKICLIMDFYSNGSSTQIILEEGETSYFLPAFFGEAKAFSSPQEAKEYWLRNTAAVANSGDFY
;
A
#
# COMPACT_ATOMS: atom_id res chain seq x y z
N MET A 1 -46.11 -73.96 18.04
CA MET A 1 -45.95 -72.86 19.02
C MET A 1 -44.75 -72.03 18.58
N SER A 2 -44.98 -70.94 17.85
CA SER A 2 -43.94 -70.07 17.30
C SER A 2 -43.78 -68.83 18.19
N SER A 3 -42.54 -68.63 18.64
CA SER A 3 -42.11 -67.54 19.50
C SER A 3 -42.10 -66.20 18.74
N LEU A 4 -42.67 -65.16 19.36
CA LEU A 4 -42.60 -63.79 18.85
C LEU A 4 -41.25 -63.16 19.22
N GLN A 5 -40.46 -62.85 18.19
CA GLN A 5 -39.16 -62.19 18.28
C GLN A 5 -39.38 -60.67 18.38
N ARG A 6 -38.94 -60.02 19.47
CA ARG A 6 -39.02 -58.56 19.65
C ARG A 6 -37.81 -57.87 19.03
N TYR A 7 -38.03 -56.89 18.16
CA TYR A 7 -37.00 -55.99 17.65
C TYR A 7 -36.67 -54.86 18.65
N PRO A 8 -35.40 -54.44 18.80
CA PRO A 8 -35.03 -53.32 19.66
C PRO A 8 -35.39 -51.98 19.01
N ALA A 9 -36.05 -51.11 19.77
CA ALA A 9 -36.41 -49.77 19.32
C ALA A 9 -35.16 -48.87 19.24
N HIS A 10 -34.83 -48.41 18.04
CA HIS A 10 -33.89 -47.30 17.86
C HIS A 10 -34.48 -46.04 18.48
N LYS A 11 -33.78 -45.45 19.46
CA LYS A 11 -34.15 -44.17 20.06
C LYS A 11 -33.84 -43.06 19.05
N GLY A 12 -34.88 -42.52 18.41
CA GLY A 12 -34.76 -41.29 17.62
C GLY A 12 -34.51 -40.10 18.52
N PHE A 13 -33.74 -39.14 18.03
CA PHE A 13 -33.54 -37.83 18.68
C PHE A 13 -34.90 -37.17 18.96
N SER A 14 -35.06 -36.59 20.15
CA SER A 14 -36.28 -35.84 20.45
C SER A 14 -36.30 -34.53 19.66
N LEU A 15 -37.49 -34.08 19.26
CA LEU A 15 -37.68 -32.82 18.53
C LEU A 15 -37.12 -31.62 19.32
N ILE A 16 -37.21 -31.67 20.65
CA ILE A 16 -36.65 -30.63 21.52
C ILE A 16 -35.12 -30.64 21.55
N GLU A 17 -34.51 -31.82 21.44
CA GLU A 17 -33.07 -32.01 21.47
C GLU A 17 -32.44 -31.46 20.18
N LEU A 18 -33.11 -31.68 19.04
CA LEU A 18 -32.74 -31.10 17.76
C LEU A 18 -32.77 -29.57 17.77
N LEU A 19 -33.82 -28.99 18.38
CA LEU A 19 -33.98 -27.53 18.47
C LEU A 19 -32.85 -26.90 19.30
N ILE A 20 -32.49 -27.52 20.43
CA ILE A 20 -31.38 -27.07 21.28
C ILE A 20 -30.06 -27.10 20.50
N VAL A 21 -29.80 -28.16 19.73
CA VAL A 21 -28.58 -28.28 18.92
C VAL A 21 -28.49 -27.16 17.87
N ILE A 22 -29.59 -26.87 17.16
CA ILE A 22 -29.61 -25.80 16.14
C ILE A 22 -29.34 -24.43 16.78
N LEU A 23 -29.91 -24.17 17.97
CA LEU A 23 -29.70 -22.92 18.69
C LEU A 23 -28.23 -22.76 19.09
N ILE A 24 -27.61 -23.80 19.66
CA ILE A 24 -26.20 -23.78 20.05
C ILE A 24 -25.30 -23.55 18.84
N ILE A 25 -25.56 -24.24 17.72
CA ILE A 25 -24.80 -24.05 16.48
C ILE A 25 -24.93 -22.59 16.02
N SER A 26 -26.15 -22.03 15.97
CA SER A 26 -26.34 -20.63 15.54
C SER A 26 -25.58 -19.62 16.41
N MET A 27 -25.53 -19.85 17.73
CA MET A 27 -24.83 -18.98 18.68
C MET A 27 -23.30 -19.08 18.54
N VAL A 28 -22.77 -20.30 18.34
CA VAL A 28 -21.35 -20.51 18.10
C VAL A 28 -20.92 -19.92 16.75
N TYR A 29 -21.76 -20.02 15.71
CA TYR A 29 -21.50 -19.37 14.42
C TYR A 29 -21.50 -17.85 14.53
N PHE A 30 -22.47 -17.27 15.25
CA PHE A 30 -22.54 -15.82 15.46
C PHE A 30 -21.32 -15.28 16.21
N LEU A 31 -20.99 -15.90 17.35
CA LEU A 31 -19.82 -15.52 18.16
C LEU A 31 -18.49 -15.82 17.46
N GLY A 32 -18.45 -16.88 16.66
CA GLY A 32 -17.27 -17.28 15.88
C GLY A 32 -16.96 -16.34 14.73
N PHE A 33 -17.97 -15.71 14.12
CA PHE A 33 -17.78 -14.74 13.04
C PHE A 33 -17.45 -13.33 13.54
N GLU A 34 -18.04 -12.87 14.65
CA GLU A 34 -17.75 -11.53 15.20
C GLU A 34 -16.31 -11.40 15.74
N GLY A 35 -15.67 -12.51 16.11
CA GLY A 35 -14.27 -12.53 16.57
C GLY A 35 -13.20 -12.46 15.46
N ILE A 36 -13.58 -12.62 14.18
CA ILE A 36 -12.64 -12.72 13.05
C ILE A 36 -12.32 -11.35 12.40
N GLU A 37 -12.97 -10.26 12.81
CA GLU A 37 -12.64 -8.92 12.29
C GLU A 37 -11.49 -8.20 13.03
N LEU A 38 -10.87 -8.84 14.02
CA LEU A 38 -9.71 -8.34 14.77
C LEU A 38 -8.40 -8.51 13.98
N GLY A 39 -8.30 -7.87 12.82
CA GLY A 39 -7.08 -7.97 12.00
C GLY A 39 -6.97 -7.04 10.80
N LYS A 40 -8.01 -6.26 10.46
CA LYS A 40 -7.90 -5.24 9.40
C LYS A 40 -7.02 -4.10 9.93
N LYS A 41 -5.71 -4.25 9.69
CA LYS A 41 -4.67 -3.22 9.89
C LYS A 41 -5.26 -1.90 9.41
N LYS A 42 -5.49 -0.95 10.32
CA LYS A 42 -6.08 0.36 9.96
C LYS A 42 -5.33 0.89 8.73
N VAL A 43 -6.06 1.06 7.64
CA VAL A 43 -5.49 1.52 6.37
C VAL A 43 -4.93 2.91 6.63
N LYS A 44 -3.60 3.02 6.72
CA LYS A 44 -2.92 4.29 6.92
C LYS A 44 -3.10 5.11 5.65
N ALA A 45 -3.42 6.39 5.80
CA ALA A 45 -3.47 7.29 4.66
C ALA A 45 -2.11 7.34 3.96
N LEU A 46 -2.12 7.40 2.63
CA LEU A 46 -0.92 7.51 1.82
C LEU A 46 -0.33 8.91 2.00
N THR A 47 0.86 9.01 2.58
CA THR A 47 1.59 10.26 2.82
C THR A 47 2.96 10.23 2.14
N PRO A 48 3.64 11.37 1.97
CA PRO A 48 4.98 11.39 1.38
C PRO A 48 5.98 10.47 2.11
N LEU A 49 5.79 10.31 3.42
CA LEU A 49 6.68 9.50 4.27
C LEU A 49 6.42 7.99 4.19
N ASN A 50 5.20 7.57 3.85
CA ASN A 50 4.83 6.16 3.83
C ASN A 50 4.51 5.60 2.43
N LEU A 51 4.59 6.43 1.38
CA LEU A 51 4.32 6.06 -0.01
C LEU A 51 4.90 4.69 -0.39
N LYS A 52 6.22 4.56 -0.25
CA LYS A 52 6.96 3.35 -0.62
C LYS A 52 6.52 2.12 0.18
N SER A 53 6.51 2.24 1.51
CA SER A 53 6.19 1.09 2.37
C SER A 53 4.73 0.66 2.23
N THR A 54 3.81 1.62 2.04
CA THR A 54 2.38 1.34 1.83
C THR A 54 2.14 0.63 0.51
N ILE A 55 2.73 1.08 -0.60
CA ILE A 55 2.53 0.46 -1.92
C ILE A 55 3.17 -0.93 -1.98
N VAL A 56 4.44 -1.07 -1.56
CA VAL A 56 5.16 -2.35 -1.62
C VAL A 56 4.55 -3.41 -0.68
N SER A 57 3.92 -3.00 0.43
CA SER A 57 3.24 -3.94 1.34
C SER A 57 1.77 -4.20 1.01
N SER A 58 1.25 -3.60 -0.07
CA SER A 58 -0.14 -3.80 -0.49
C SER A 58 -0.32 -5.14 -1.20
N GLU A 59 -1.51 -5.74 -1.07
CA GLU A 59 -1.87 -7.00 -1.76
C GLU A 59 -1.90 -6.85 -3.29
N PHE A 60 -2.00 -5.61 -3.78
CA PHE A 60 -2.00 -5.26 -5.20
C PHE A 60 -0.59 -5.15 -5.79
N PHE A 61 0.45 -5.28 -4.96
CA PHE A 61 1.83 -5.24 -5.39
C PHE A 61 2.32 -6.63 -5.82
N GLY A 62 2.63 -6.76 -7.10
CA GLY A 62 3.24 -7.97 -7.68
C GLY A 62 4.77 -7.84 -7.72
N ASP A 63 5.30 -7.50 -8.89
CA ASP A 63 6.74 -7.33 -9.11
C ASP A 63 7.12 -5.85 -9.33
N LYS A 64 6.25 -5.12 -10.04
CA LYS A 64 6.36 -3.69 -10.29
C LYS A 64 5.05 -3.02 -9.90
N ALA A 65 5.08 -1.73 -9.60
CA ALA A 65 3.88 -0.91 -9.61
C ALA A 65 4.20 0.51 -10.07
N THR A 66 3.28 1.17 -10.77
CA THR A 66 3.36 2.61 -11.04
C THR A 66 2.18 3.29 -10.36
N LEU A 67 2.47 4.23 -9.47
CA LEU A 67 1.50 5.15 -8.90
C LEU A 67 1.49 6.44 -9.73
N LEU A 68 0.30 6.90 -10.10
CA LEU A 68 0.07 8.15 -10.81
C LEU A 68 -0.99 8.94 -10.08
N CYS A 69 -0.74 10.22 -9.80
CA CYS A 69 -1.70 11.08 -9.11
C CYS A 69 -2.08 12.31 -9.93
N ILE A 70 -3.36 12.70 -9.86
CA ILE A 70 -3.95 13.86 -10.53
C ILE A 70 -4.80 14.67 -9.54
N ASN A 71 -5.43 15.76 -10.00
CA ASN A 71 -6.29 16.63 -9.18
C ASN A 71 -5.57 17.13 -7.92
N LYS A 72 -4.40 17.77 -8.07
CA LYS A 72 -3.58 18.24 -6.93
C LYS A 72 -3.18 17.09 -5.97
N CYS A 73 -2.94 15.91 -6.54
CA CYS A 73 -2.57 14.68 -5.86
C CYS A 73 -3.62 14.09 -4.91
N ARG A 74 -4.89 14.49 -5.05
CA ARG A 74 -6.00 13.94 -4.27
C ARG A 74 -6.57 12.64 -4.83
N THR A 75 -6.35 12.36 -6.12
CA THR A 75 -6.79 11.13 -6.77
C THR A 75 -5.57 10.43 -7.34
N CYS A 76 -5.31 9.20 -6.90
CA CYS A 76 -4.21 8.40 -7.40
C CYS A 76 -4.72 7.12 -8.05
N PHE A 77 -3.97 6.63 -9.01
CA PHE A 77 -4.18 5.38 -9.71
C PHE A 77 -2.93 4.52 -9.57
N LEU A 78 -3.14 3.21 -9.48
CA LEU A 78 -2.08 2.22 -9.40
C LEU A 78 -2.22 1.26 -10.58
N ARG A 79 -1.10 0.87 -11.16
CA ARG A 79 -1.02 -0.29 -12.07
C ARG A 79 0.07 -1.22 -11.56
N SER A 80 -0.12 -2.52 -11.71
CA SER A 80 0.81 -3.57 -11.26
C SER A 80 1.80 -4.01 -12.34
N ASP A 81 1.57 -3.62 -13.60
CA ASP A 81 2.50 -3.87 -14.71
C ASP A 81 2.27 -2.85 -15.85
N ILE A 82 3.20 -2.80 -16.80
CA ILE A 82 3.12 -2.03 -18.05
C ILE A 82 1.94 -2.50 -18.91
N SER A 83 1.58 -3.80 -18.85
CA SER A 83 0.46 -4.36 -19.61
C SER A 83 -0.92 -4.13 -18.97
N SER A 84 -0.97 -3.83 -17.67
CA SER A 84 -2.21 -3.56 -16.94
C SER A 84 -2.67 -2.10 -17.10
N GLY A 85 -3.97 -1.90 -17.08
CA GLY A 85 -4.57 -0.57 -16.98
C GLY A 85 -4.31 0.05 -15.59
N PHE A 86 -4.49 1.37 -15.51
CA PHE A 86 -4.50 2.07 -14.24
C PHE A 86 -5.84 1.86 -13.53
N GLU A 87 -5.79 1.42 -12.28
CA GLU A 87 -6.94 1.26 -11.39
C GLU A 87 -6.92 2.34 -10.30
N GLU A 88 -8.08 2.81 -9.88
CA GLU A 88 -8.17 3.85 -8.85
C GLU A 88 -7.68 3.32 -7.49
N TYR A 89 -6.79 4.07 -6.84
CA TYR A 89 -6.29 3.74 -5.51
C TYR A 89 -7.34 4.13 -4.46
N SER A 90 -7.99 3.11 -3.87
CA SER A 90 -9.17 3.28 -3.02
C SER A 90 -8.89 3.69 -1.57
N SER A 91 -7.64 3.62 -1.12
CA SER A 91 -7.28 3.95 0.26
C SER A 91 -7.16 5.46 0.46
N PRO A 92 -7.32 5.97 1.70
CA PRO A 92 -7.21 7.41 1.96
C PRO A 92 -5.87 7.97 1.50
N ILE A 93 -5.90 9.14 0.85
CA ILE A 93 -4.71 9.84 0.34
C ILE A 93 -4.56 11.17 1.08
N ASP A 94 -3.40 11.37 1.67
CA ASP A 94 -2.98 12.62 2.31
C ASP A 94 -1.74 13.15 1.59
N LEU A 95 -1.97 13.48 0.31
CA LEU A 95 -1.04 14.15 -0.59
C LEU A 95 -1.77 15.37 -1.13
N SER A 96 -1.18 16.56 -1.00
CA SER A 96 -1.86 17.79 -1.38
C SER A 96 -0.93 18.80 -2.02
N ASP A 97 -1.27 19.22 -3.25
CA ASP A 97 -0.51 20.26 -3.97
C ASP A 97 1.01 19.96 -4.08
N ILE A 98 1.36 18.67 -4.19
CA ILE A 98 2.74 18.20 -4.30
C ILE A 98 3.42 18.78 -5.54
N LYS A 99 4.64 19.28 -5.35
CA LYS A 99 5.59 19.54 -6.43
C LYS A 99 6.72 18.52 -6.37
N ALA A 100 7.05 17.96 -7.52
CA ALA A 100 8.07 16.94 -7.67
C ALA A 100 9.35 17.55 -8.23
N TYR A 101 10.50 17.15 -7.70
CA TYR A 101 11.82 17.60 -8.16
C TYR A 101 12.80 16.43 -8.29
N THR A 102 13.72 16.56 -9.23
CA THR A 102 14.90 15.69 -9.39
C THR A 102 16.17 16.54 -9.49
N LEU A 103 17.32 15.88 -9.47
CA LEU A 103 18.59 16.48 -9.83
C LEU A 103 18.89 16.21 -11.31
N ASP A 104 19.50 17.19 -11.97
CA ASP A 104 20.08 17.02 -13.31
C ASP A 104 21.54 16.54 -13.22
N LYS A 105 22.26 16.57 -14.35
CA LYS A 105 23.67 16.12 -14.44
C LYS A 105 24.66 17.05 -13.74
N GLU A 106 24.25 18.28 -13.45
CA GLU A 106 25.04 19.32 -12.79
C GLU A 106 24.62 19.47 -11.33
N ASP A 107 23.91 18.47 -10.79
CA ASP A 107 23.30 18.45 -9.47
C ASP A 107 22.30 19.60 -9.23
N ALA A 108 21.78 20.26 -10.28
CA ALA A 108 20.79 21.32 -10.13
C ALA A 108 19.41 20.74 -9.83
N LEU A 109 18.69 21.38 -8.91
CA LEU A 109 17.34 20.96 -8.55
C LEU A 109 16.37 21.43 -9.64
N ILE A 110 15.76 20.50 -10.35
CA ILE A 110 14.82 20.78 -11.44
C ILE A 110 13.42 20.24 -11.11
N PRO A 111 12.35 21.01 -11.37
CA PRO A 111 10.99 20.51 -11.23
C PRO A 111 10.71 19.44 -12.29
N ILE A 112 9.99 18.40 -11.89
CA ILE A 112 9.52 17.35 -12.80
C ILE A 112 8.16 17.78 -13.34
N GLU A 113 8.10 18.05 -14.64
CA GLU A 113 6.86 18.32 -15.35
C GLU A 113 6.35 17.03 -16.01
N TYR A 114 5.20 16.57 -15.54
CA TYR A 114 4.52 15.40 -16.10
C TYR A 114 3.50 15.82 -17.18
N GLU A 115 3.12 14.86 -18.01
CA GLU A 115 2.06 15.03 -19.00
C GLU A 115 0.66 15.06 -18.34
N ARG A 116 -0.37 14.71 -19.11
CA ARG A 116 -1.76 14.66 -18.67
C ARG A 116 -2.25 13.22 -18.67
N TYR A 117 -3.10 12.89 -17.70
CA TYR A 117 -3.84 11.64 -17.67
C TYR A 117 -5.33 11.98 -17.57
N GLN A 118 -6.14 11.44 -18.48
CA GLN A 118 -7.58 11.76 -18.59
C GLN A 118 -7.84 13.28 -18.62
N ASP A 119 -7.12 14.00 -19.48
CA ASP A 119 -7.16 15.47 -19.62
C ASP A 119 -6.87 16.25 -18.33
N LYS A 120 -6.26 15.64 -17.33
CA LYS A 120 -5.86 16.29 -16.07
C LYS A 120 -4.35 16.28 -15.92
N LYS A 121 -3.77 17.40 -15.44
CA LYS A 121 -2.33 17.49 -15.18
C LYS A 121 -1.94 16.47 -14.10
N ILE A 122 -0.92 15.67 -14.39
CA ILE A 122 -0.34 14.74 -13.43
C ILE A 122 0.55 15.54 -12.47
N CYS A 123 0.43 15.26 -11.17
CA CYS A 123 1.24 15.92 -10.14
C CYS A 123 2.35 15.03 -9.59
N LEU A 124 2.21 13.70 -9.71
CA LEU A 124 3.19 12.73 -9.24
C LEU A 124 3.10 11.45 -10.05
N ILE A 125 4.26 10.94 -10.48
CA ILE A 125 4.42 9.57 -10.98
C ILE A 125 5.56 8.94 -10.20
N MET A 126 5.34 7.74 -9.68
CA MET A 126 6.38 6.95 -9.01
C MET A 126 6.28 5.49 -9.41
N ASP A 127 7.42 4.91 -9.76
CA ASP A 127 7.58 3.49 -9.97
C ASP A 127 8.12 2.83 -8.69
N PHE A 128 7.65 1.61 -8.43
CA PHE A 128 8.03 0.74 -7.32
C PHE A 128 8.39 -0.64 -7.87
N TYR A 129 9.39 -1.28 -7.26
CA TYR A 129 9.93 -2.56 -7.72
C TYR A 129 10.12 -3.53 -6.54
N SER A 130 10.01 -4.82 -6.81
CA SER A 130 10.05 -5.91 -5.82
C SER A 130 11.38 -6.00 -5.06
N ASN A 131 12.47 -5.54 -5.68
CA ASN A 131 13.77 -5.39 -5.03
C ASN A 131 13.80 -4.27 -3.97
N GLY A 132 12.66 -3.63 -3.69
CA GLY A 132 12.54 -2.52 -2.75
C GLY A 132 13.06 -1.21 -3.31
N SER A 133 13.35 -1.12 -4.61
CA SER A 133 13.66 0.15 -5.25
C SER A 133 12.41 0.90 -5.68
N SER A 134 12.54 2.22 -5.81
CA SER A 134 11.49 3.12 -6.26
C SER A 134 12.09 4.31 -6.99
N THR A 135 11.26 5.14 -7.61
CA THR A 135 11.70 6.44 -8.13
C THR A 135 12.34 7.27 -7.01
N GLN A 136 13.57 7.73 -7.22
CA GLN A 136 14.23 8.69 -6.34
C GLN A 136 13.72 10.09 -6.65
N ILE A 137 13.22 10.81 -5.65
CA ILE A 137 12.53 12.07 -5.88
C ILE A 137 12.52 12.94 -4.63
N ILE A 138 12.46 14.26 -4.83
CA ILE A 138 12.14 15.22 -3.78
C ILE A 138 10.71 15.71 -3.99
N LEU A 139 9.88 15.65 -2.95
CA LEU A 139 8.52 16.14 -2.95
C LEU A 139 8.42 17.38 -2.06
N GLU A 140 7.82 18.46 -2.54
CA GLU A 140 7.50 19.64 -1.74
C GLU A 140 5.98 19.70 -1.50
N GLU A 141 5.60 19.85 -0.23
CA GLU A 141 4.22 20.00 0.22
C GLU A 141 4.12 21.20 1.16
N GLY A 142 3.62 22.33 0.67
CA GLY A 142 3.56 23.57 1.44
C GLY A 142 4.96 24.03 1.89
N GLU A 143 5.20 24.05 3.19
CA GLU A 143 6.48 24.46 3.80
C GLU A 143 7.41 23.27 4.11
N THR A 144 6.98 22.03 3.85
CA THR A 144 7.78 20.83 4.12
C THR A 144 8.24 20.21 2.80
N SER A 145 9.44 19.66 2.81
CA SER A 145 9.98 18.88 1.69
C SER A 145 10.36 17.49 2.14
N TYR A 146 10.26 16.52 1.25
CA TYR A 146 10.51 15.12 1.54
C TYR A 146 11.49 14.55 0.52
N PHE A 147 12.55 13.91 0.99
CA PHE A 147 13.42 13.12 0.12
C PHE A 147 13.00 11.65 0.19
N LEU A 148 12.67 11.09 -0.96
CA LEU A 148 12.33 9.67 -1.12
C LEU A 148 13.51 8.99 -1.83
N PRO A 149 14.26 8.10 -1.15
CA PRO A 149 15.40 7.42 -1.74
C PRO A 149 14.98 6.39 -2.77
N ALA A 150 15.82 6.18 -3.80
CA ALA A 150 15.58 5.10 -4.77
C ALA A 150 15.62 3.73 -4.09
N PHE A 151 16.65 3.44 -3.30
CA PHE A 151 16.90 2.13 -2.71
C PHE A 151 16.59 2.11 -1.21
N PHE A 152 17.34 1.32 -0.45
CA PHE A 152 17.24 1.20 1.00
C PHE A 152 17.22 2.58 1.68
N GLY A 153 16.41 2.68 2.73
CA GLY A 153 16.20 3.91 3.48
C GLY A 153 14.73 4.33 3.49
N GLU A 154 14.38 5.08 4.52
CA GLU A 154 13.05 5.65 4.68
C GLU A 154 13.02 7.08 4.15
N ALA A 155 11.82 7.52 3.74
CA ALA A 155 11.60 8.90 3.37
C ALA A 155 11.88 9.82 4.56
N LYS A 156 12.49 10.97 4.31
CA LYS A 156 12.83 11.95 5.35
C LYS A 156 12.26 13.32 5.02
N ALA A 157 11.77 14.02 6.03
CA ALA A 157 11.27 15.38 5.92
C ALA A 157 12.38 16.41 6.16
N PHE A 158 12.27 17.56 5.51
CA PHE A 158 13.18 18.69 5.50
C PHE A 158 12.39 20.00 5.42
N SER A 159 13.04 21.10 5.77
CA SER A 159 12.41 22.44 5.75
C SER A 159 12.32 23.04 4.35
N SER A 160 13.09 22.52 3.39
CA SER A 160 13.10 23.03 2.01
C SER A 160 13.60 21.99 0.99
N PRO A 161 13.28 22.17 -0.30
CA PRO A 161 13.80 21.31 -1.35
C PRO A 161 15.34 21.35 -1.45
N GLN A 162 15.94 22.50 -1.15
CA GLN A 162 17.39 22.69 -1.13
C GLN A 162 18.05 21.85 -0.04
N GLU A 163 17.50 21.82 1.17
CA GLU A 163 18.02 20.98 2.26
C GLU A 163 17.90 19.49 1.92
N ALA A 164 16.78 19.08 1.31
CA ALA A 164 16.58 17.72 0.82
C ALA A 164 17.61 17.36 -0.28
N LYS A 165 17.92 18.29 -1.19
CA LYS A 165 18.99 18.14 -2.20
C LYS A 165 20.36 17.95 -1.54
N GLU A 166 20.72 18.76 -0.55
CA GLU A 166 22.00 18.62 0.16
C GLU A 166 22.10 17.26 0.86
N TYR A 167 20.99 16.77 1.41
CA TYR A 167 20.93 15.42 1.98
C TYR A 167 21.11 14.34 0.89
N TRP A 168 20.42 14.45 -0.25
CA TRP A 168 20.59 13.54 -1.38
C TRP A 168 22.07 13.45 -1.77
N LEU A 169 22.70 14.58 -2.09
CA LEU A 169 24.08 14.62 -2.58
C LEU A 169 25.09 14.03 -1.58
N ARG A 170 24.95 14.33 -0.29
CA ARG A 170 25.81 13.78 0.77
C ARG A 170 25.73 12.25 0.84
N ASN A 171 24.53 11.68 0.71
CA ASN A 171 24.34 10.23 0.78
C ASN A 171 24.73 9.51 -0.52
N THR A 172 24.58 10.15 -1.68
CA THR A 172 25.08 9.59 -2.95
C THR A 172 26.61 9.56 -3.00
N ALA A 173 27.28 10.63 -2.53
CA ALA A 173 28.74 10.68 -2.45
C ALA A 173 29.31 9.62 -1.49
N ALA A 174 28.61 9.31 -0.40
CA ALA A 174 29.00 8.25 0.53
C ALA A 174 28.97 6.85 -0.12
N VAL A 175 27.96 6.58 -0.96
CA VAL A 175 27.86 5.32 -1.72
C VAL A 175 28.96 5.24 -2.79
N ALA A 176 29.25 6.33 -3.50
CA ALA A 176 30.31 6.37 -4.50
C ALA A 176 31.71 6.14 -3.90
N ASN A 177 32.01 6.69 -2.72
CA ASN A 177 33.29 6.48 -2.04
C ASN A 177 33.42 5.10 -1.36
N SER A 178 32.32 4.35 -1.23
CA SER A 178 32.35 2.96 -0.72
C SER A 178 32.58 1.91 -1.83
N GLY A 179 32.80 2.36 -3.07
CA GLY A 179 32.98 1.53 -4.27
C GLY A 179 34.36 0.90 -4.45
N ASP A 180 35.00 0.39 -3.39
CA ASP A 180 36.16 -0.52 -3.45
C ASP A 180 35.73 -1.96 -3.83
N PHE A 181 34.86 -2.09 -4.82
CA PHE A 181 34.48 -3.37 -5.40
C PHE A 181 34.31 -3.22 -6.91
N TYR A 182 35.43 -3.23 -7.63
CA TYR A 182 35.68 -4.09 -8.80
C TYR A 182 37.19 -4.11 -9.07
#